data_AF-A0A329REG0-F1
#
_entry.id   AF-A0A329REG0-F1
#
_cell.length_a   1.000
_cell.length_b   1.000
_cell.length_c   1.000
_cell.angle_alpha   90.00
_cell.angle_beta   90.00
_cell.angle_gamma   90.00
#
_symmetry.space_group_name_H-M   'P 1'
#
loop_
_entity.id
_entity.type
_entity.pdbx_description
1 polymer ?
#
loop_
_entity_poly.entity_id
_entity_poly.type
_entity_poly.pdbx_seq_one_letter_code
_entity_poly.pdbx_strand_id
1 'polypeptide(L)'
;MSTLLHDWDEGSKSKRKKLLEWFYGRFDPTLDGGGLLESEYGADIALFLPRLLSWMQKTTASAICSTNDTCATSKPAKVKCFALAEQVACLHVFFGAANAHEYYREFQHADGLQLVLKIVAIQGNAPHTQKPLVSVTNRETLFRIILRISKMSRQCKEEISCFDGELAVIHGVLASGKIGDWKSESRVWTLCREILFEQLVGNPNGLDRAHEAIAFMLRHSDVCLQLFGAQVLRELISDNSFSFDPEYRRQKEYDLVPLCLSLLDSTDVYLQHESLELLHSLLQSKHLQEIISEKLVCLVGDSAKALDAKVEERFALIEDTTEHETYAHLRSAFTLASQAVNTLMNSNRNLFPIMVDRCGLLTPLAFVLVIERPHSLKWQAAAISIQFIISHHYRGAAALIGELFEVPVDDLLEWRDKRGDDGTMLAGFLLGDEAHRSRLALRSYQHRWYRPLSPRKQSDTDCVLNDIEQSVETAARDYVPELQVQTRVGGSAEEAEEVEILEAQRDHHLRVQLQKHFAQFRHINASNVEKKRASNLYT
;
A
#
# COMPACT_ATOMS: atom_id res chain seq x y z
N MET A 1 -13.88 -18.85 -52.22
CA MET A 1 -12.92 -18.94 -51.09
C MET A 1 -11.69 -18.14 -51.46
N SER A 2 -11.35 -17.13 -50.68
CA SER A 2 -10.15 -16.33 -50.92
C SER A 2 -8.89 -17.22 -50.91
N THR A 3 -7.91 -16.91 -51.76
CA THR A 3 -6.60 -17.60 -51.82
C THR A 3 -5.92 -17.68 -50.45
N LEU A 4 -6.17 -16.68 -49.60
CA LEU A 4 -5.73 -16.62 -48.22
C LEU A 4 -6.19 -17.82 -47.36
N LEU A 5 -7.48 -18.18 -47.42
CA LEU A 5 -8.01 -19.28 -46.61
C LEU A 5 -7.48 -20.63 -47.08
N HIS A 6 -7.38 -20.81 -48.40
CA HIS A 6 -6.79 -22.01 -49.00
C HIS A 6 -5.32 -22.19 -48.57
N ASP A 7 -4.51 -21.13 -48.68
CA ASP A 7 -3.10 -21.16 -48.28
C ASP A 7 -2.90 -21.39 -46.78
N TRP A 8 -3.85 -20.94 -45.95
CA TRP A 8 -3.85 -21.19 -44.52
C TRP A 8 -4.16 -22.65 -44.17
N ASP A 9 -5.22 -23.20 -44.76
CA ASP A 9 -5.72 -24.53 -44.42
C ASP A 9 -4.70 -25.61 -44.85
N GLU A 10 -4.06 -25.45 -46.02
CA GLU A 10 -2.99 -26.35 -46.50
C GLU A 10 -1.59 -26.04 -45.95
N GLY A 11 -1.43 -24.93 -45.23
CA GLY A 11 -0.12 -24.42 -44.84
C GLY A 11 0.60 -25.24 -43.76
N SER A 12 1.92 -25.43 -43.93
CA SER A 12 2.79 -25.89 -42.83
C SER A 12 2.92 -24.82 -41.74
N LYS A 13 3.44 -25.15 -40.54
CA LYS A 13 3.68 -24.16 -39.47
C LYS A 13 4.51 -22.95 -39.95
N SER A 14 5.52 -23.20 -40.79
CA SER A 14 6.37 -22.16 -41.37
C SER A 14 5.63 -21.34 -42.43
N LYS A 15 4.82 -21.98 -43.28
CA LYS A 15 3.99 -21.29 -44.28
C LYS A 15 2.96 -20.37 -43.61
N ARG A 16 2.29 -20.84 -42.56
CA ARG A 16 1.34 -20.02 -41.76
C ARG A 16 2.02 -18.82 -41.12
N LYS A 17 3.22 -18.97 -40.54
CA LYS A 17 3.99 -17.84 -39.99
C LYS A 17 4.28 -16.78 -41.06
N LYS A 18 4.82 -17.17 -42.21
CA LYS A 18 5.09 -16.26 -43.34
C LYS A 18 3.83 -15.57 -43.87
N LEU A 19 2.72 -16.29 -43.88
CA LEU A 19 1.42 -15.73 -44.28
C LEU A 19 0.95 -14.67 -43.28
N LEU A 20 1.14 -14.86 -41.97
CA LEU A 20 0.87 -13.82 -40.98
C LEU A 20 1.79 -12.60 -41.12
N GLU A 21 3.09 -12.81 -41.38
CA GLU A 21 4.05 -11.72 -41.63
C GLU A 21 3.62 -10.88 -42.84
N TRP A 22 3.23 -11.54 -43.93
CA TRP A 22 2.68 -10.87 -45.10
C TRP A 22 1.37 -10.15 -44.80
N PHE A 23 0.45 -10.79 -44.08
CA PHE A 23 -0.88 -10.24 -43.78
C PHE A 23 -0.77 -8.96 -42.96
N TYR A 24 -0.05 -9.00 -41.84
CA TYR A 24 0.16 -7.80 -41.02
C TYR A 24 0.92 -6.70 -41.79
N GLY A 25 1.95 -7.06 -42.56
CA GLY A 25 2.71 -6.08 -43.34
C GLY A 25 1.90 -5.40 -44.46
N ARG A 26 0.88 -6.07 -45.02
CA ARG A 26 0.01 -5.52 -46.05
C ARG A 26 -1.16 -4.70 -45.49
N PHE A 27 -1.71 -5.13 -44.35
CA PHE A 27 -2.95 -4.57 -43.80
C PHE A 27 -2.74 -3.80 -42.50
N ASP A 28 -1.53 -3.30 -42.24
CA ASP A 28 -1.27 -2.51 -41.03
C ASP A 28 -2.23 -1.30 -40.98
N PRO A 29 -3.12 -1.21 -39.96
CA PRO A 29 -4.11 -0.15 -39.87
C PRO A 29 -3.49 1.25 -39.73
N THR A 30 -2.21 1.34 -39.36
CA THR A 30 -1.48 2.61 -39.23
C THR A 30 -1.03 3.21 -40.56
N LEU A 31 -0.96 2.41 -41.63
CA LEU A 31 -0.46 2.85 -42.93
C LEU A 31 -1.56 3.44 -43.81
N ASP A 32 -2.73 2.80 -43.88
CA ASP A 32 -3.80 3.13 -44.84
C ASP A 32 -5.16 3.40 -44.18
N GLY A 33 -5.20 3.68 -42.87
CA GLY A 33 -6.44 3.99 -42.14
C GLY A 33 -7.43 2.83 -42.00
N GLY A 34 -6.98 1.58 -42.23
CA GLY A 34 -7.74 0.36 -41.97
C GLY A 34 -8.80 -0.03 -43.01
N GLY A 35 -8.96 0.72 -44.11
CA GLY A 35 -9.97 0.44 -45.15
C GLY A 35 -9.54 -0.61 -46.20
N LEU A 36 -8.24 -0.88 -46.31
CA LEU A 36 -7.71 -1.78 -47.36
C LEU A 36 -8.20 -3.23 -47.19
N LEU A 37 -8.34 -3.70 -45.95
CA LEU A 37 -8.75 -5.06 -45.62
C LEU A 37 -10.12 -5.42 -46.22
N GLU A 38 -11.08 -4.51 -46.04
CA GLU A 38 -12.45 -4.67 -46.54
C GLU A 38 -12.52 -4.48 -48.05
N SER A 39 -11.70 -3.58 -48.60
CA SER A 39 -11.66 -3.34 -50.05
C SER A 39 -11.16 -4.56 -50.85
N GLU A 40 -10.23 -5.34 -50.30
CA GLU A 40 -9.62 -6.47 -51.00
C GLU A 40 -10.34 -7.80 -50.76
N TYR A 41 -10.88 -8.01 -49.56
CA TYR A 41 -11.45 -9.30 -49.16
C TYR A 41 -12.93 -9.27 -48.77
N GLY A 42 -13.55 -8.09 -48.66
CA GLY A 42 -14.94 -7.96 -48.24
C GLY A 42 -15.24 -8.66 -46.92
N ALA A 43 -16.48 -9.14 -46.74
CA ALA A 43 -16.91 -9.83 -45.54
C ALA A 43 -16.25 -11.21 -45.32
N ASP A 44 -15.74 -11.85 -46.38
CA ASP A 44 -15.13 -13.19 -46.31
C ASP A 44 -13.87 -13.22 -45.43
N ILE A 45 -13.25 -12.07 -45.19
CA ILE A 45 -12.05 -11.96 -44.35
C ILE A 45 -12.33 -12.30 -42.88
N ALA A 46 -13.57 -12.13 -42.44
CA ALA A 46 -13.98 -12.44 -41.08
C ALA A 46 -13.80 -13.94 -40.77
N LEU A 47 -13.91 -14.82 -41.78
CA LEU A 47 -13.67 -16.26 -41.67
C LEU A 47 -12.21 -16.63 -41.37
N PHE A 48 -11.27 -15.71 -41.59
CA PHE A 48 -9.87 -15.92 -41.24
C PHE A 48 -9.62 -15.77 -39.73
N LEU A 49 -10.44 -14.96 -39.04
CA LEU A 49 -10.27 -14.68 -37.61
C LEU A 49 -10.46 -15.93 -36.71
N PRO A 50 -11.52 -16.75 -36.86
CA PRO A 50 -11.64 -18.01 -36.11
C PRO A 50 -10.46 -18.97 -36.34
N ARG A 51 -9.94 -19.03 -37.57
CA ARG A 51 -8.79 -19.86 -37.93
C ARG A 51 -7.50 -19.38 -37.27
N LEU A 52 -7.30 -18.06 -37.23
CA LEU A 52 -6.19 -17.43 -36.51
C LEU A 52 -6.26 -17.76 -35.00
N LEU A 53 -7.43 -17.57 -34.38
CA LEU A 53 -7.65 -17.83 -32.95
C LEU A 53 -7.45 -19.31 -32.59
N SER A 54 -8.00 -20.22 -33.39
CA SER A 54 -7.78 -21.67 -33.23
C SER A 54 -6.29 -22.03 -33.29
N TRP A 55 -5.54 -21.40 -34.20
CA TRP A 55 -4.10 -21.65 -34.27
C TRP A 55 -3.33 -21.03 -33.10
N MET A 56 -3.69 -19.81 -32.70
CA MET A 56 -3.15 -19.13 -31.53
C MET A 56 -3.33 -19.98 -30.28
N GLN A 57 -4.54 -20.48 -30.01
CA GLN A 57 -4.85 -21.40 -28.91
C GLN A 57 -3.96 -22.65 -28.95
N LYS A 58 -3.82 -23.30 -30.12
CA LYS A 58 -2.96 -24.48 -30.28
C LYS A 58 -1.49 -24.18 -30.00
N THR A 59 -1.01 -22.99 -30.35
CA THR A 59 0.40 -22.59 -30.16
C THR A 59 0.73 -22.03 -28.78
N THR A 60 -0.28 -21.66 -27.99
CA THR A 60 -0.12 -21.14 -26.62
C THR A 60 -0.60 -22.10 -25.52
N ALA A 61 -1.32 -23.17 -25.87
CA ALA A 61 -1.91 -24.11 -24.91
C ALA A 61 -0.94 -24.61 -23.84
N SER A 62 0.30 -24.97 -24.20
CA SER A 62 1.28 -25.44 -23.22
C SER A 62 1.72 -24.37 -22.23
N ALA A 63 1.75 -23.09 -22.64
CA ALA A 63 2.09 -21.99 -21.76
C ALA A 63 0.94 -21.63 -20.82
N ILE A 64 -0.30 -21.71 -21.31
CA ILE A 64 -1.51 -21.45 -20.51
C ILE A 64 -1.69 -22.53 -19.42
N CYS A 65 -1.50 -23.80 -19.74
CA CYS A 65 -1.65 -24.86 -18.73
C CYS A 65 -0.59 -24.76 -17.62
N SER A 66 0.64 -24.38 -17.95
CA SER A 66 1.72 -24.23 -16.96
C SER A 66 1.56 -23.04 -16.02
N THR A 67 0.66 -22.09 -16.30
CA THR A 67 0.41 -20.93 -15.43
C THR A 67 -0.56 -21.24 -14.29
N ASN A 68 -1.41 -22.27 -14.44
CA ASN A 68 -2.39 -22.66 -13.43
C ASN A 68 -1.84 -23.66 -12.40
N ASP A 69 -0.77 -24.37 -12.74
CA ASP A 69 -0.12 -25.35 -11.86
C ASP A 69 0.98 -24.67 -11.03
N THR A 70 0.61 -24.09 -9.89
CA THR A 70 1.54 -23.62 -8.85
C THR A 70 2.28 -24.75 -8.11
N CYS A 71 2.03 -26.01 -8.45
CA CYS A 71 2.68 -27.17 -7.84
C CYS A 71 4.00 -27.52 -8.57
N ALA A 72 5.09 -26.92 -8.12
CA ALA A 72 6.44 -27.13 -8.61
C ALA A 72 6.96 -28.55 -8.32
N THR A 73 6.60 -29.55 -9.12
CA THR A 73 7.27 -30.88 -9.07
C THR A 73 7.47 -31.58 -10.43
N SER A 74 7.14 -30.97 -11.57
CA SER A 74 7.40 -31.59 -12.87
C SER A 74 8.49 -30.87 -13.68
N LYS A 75 9.33 -31.67 -14.37
CA LYS A 75 10.46 -31.25 -15.19
C LYS A 75 10.07 -30.10 -16.16
N PRO A 76 10.98 -29.17 -16.49
CA PRO A 76 10.67 -28.06 -17.38
C PRO A 76 10.34 -28.59 -18.78
N ALA A 77 9.06 -28.75 -19.08
CA ALA A 77 8.60 -28.90 -20.44
C ALA A 77 9.03 -27.66 -21.24
N LYS A 78 9.38 -27.82 -22.52
CA LYS A 78 9.71 -26.68 -23.40
C LYS A 78 8.45 -25.86 -23.66
N VAL A 79 8.13 -24.94 -22.75
CA VAL A 79 7.05 -23.97 -22.91
C VAL A 79 7.47 -22.96 -23.97
N LYS A 80 6.72 -22.88 -25.08
CA LYS A 80 7.00 -21.95 -26.18
C LYS A 80 5.72 -21.52 -26.87
N CYS A 81 5.54 -20.22 -27.02
CA CYS A 81 4.49 -19.60 -27.82
C CYS A 81 5.02 -19.42 -29.27
N PHE A 82 4.65 -20.30 -30.19
CA PHE A 82 5.13 -20.24 -31.57
C PHE A 82 4.39 -19.15 -32.37
N ALA A 83 5.14 -18.27 -33.04
CA ALA A 83 4.62 -17.19 -33.90
C ALA A 83 3.65 -16.21 -33.22
N LEU A 84 3.76 -16.05 -31.90
CA LEU A 84 2.84 -15.21 -31.12
C LEU A 84 2.90 -13.73 -31.53
N ALA A 85 4.08 -13.21 -31.87
CA ALA A 85 4.21 -11.82 -32.31
C ALA A 85 3.40 -11.56 -33.59
N GLU A 86 3.52 -12.46 -34.56
CA GLU A 86 2.79 -12.37 -35.82
C GLU A 86 1.28 -12.57 -35.62
N GLN A 87 0.88 -13.49 -34.73
CA GLN A 87 -0.53 -13.71 -34.37
C GLN A 87 -1.17 -12.47 -33.72
N VAL A 88 -0.48 -11.85 -32.75
CA VAL A 88 -0.94 -10.64 -32.07
C VAL A 88 -1.01 -9.45 -33.03
N ALA A 89 -0.04 -9.30 -33.91
CA ALA A 89 -0.04 -8.25 -34.94
C ALA A 89 -1.22 -8.41 -35.92
N CYS A 90 -1.55 -9.64 -36.32
CA CYS A 90 -2.73 -9.88 -37.17
C CYS A 90 -4.05 -9.62 -36.44
N LEU A 91 -4.15 -9.94 -35.14
CA LEU A 91 -5.32 -9.55 -34.34
C LEU A 91 -5.47 -8.02 -34.28
N HIS A 92 -4.35 -7.30 -34.13
CA HIS A 92 -4.37 -5.84 -34.14
C HIS A 92 -4.89 -5.26 -35.47
N VAL A 93 -4.68 -5.92 -36.61
CA VAL A 93 -5.27 -5.51 -37.89
C VAL A 93 -6.81 -5.53 -37.83
N PHE A 94 -7.40 -6.65 -37.39
CA PHE A 94 -8.86 -6.78 -37.28
C PHE A 94 -9.45 -5.77 -36.29
N PHE A 95 -8.85 -5.63 -35.12
CA PHE A 95 -9.28 -4.66 -34.12
C PHE A 95 -8.80 -3.24 -34.39
N GLY A 96 -8.00 -3.00 -35.43
CA GLY A 96 -7.57 -1.69 -35.88
C GLY A 96 -8.48 -1.13 -36.98
N ALA A 97 -9.10 -2.01 -37.76
CA ALA A 97 -9.98 -1.68 -38.88
C ALA A 97 -11.22 -0.87 -38.49
N ALA A 98 -11.87 -0.27 -39.49
CA ALA A 98 -13.09 0.50 -39.33
C ALA A 98 -14.25 -0.38 -38.81
N ASN A 99 -14.46 -1.57 -39.39
CA ASN A 99 -15.55 -2.49 -38.99
C ASN A 99 -15.17 -3.44 -37.84
N ALA A 100 -14.36 -2.98 -36.87
CA ALA A 100 -13.95 -3.80 -35.72
C ALA A 100 -15.13 -4.45 -34.96
N HIS A 101 -16.31 -3.83 -34.97
CA HIS A 101 -17.53 -4.40 -34.37
C HIS A 101 -18.03 -5.67 -35.07
N GLU A 102 -17.88 -5.79 -36.39
CA GLU A 102 -18.27 -6.99 -37.13
C GLU A 102 -17.31 -8.13 -36.83
N TYR A 103 -16.00 -7.84 -36.82
CA TYR A 103 -14.98 -8.81 -36.44
C TYR A 103 -15.10 -9.25 -34.99
N TYR A 104 -15.58 -8.39 -34.09
CA TYR A 104 -15.82 -8.76 -32.70
C TYR A 104 -16.84 -9.90 -32.56
N ARG A 105 -17.87 -9.96 -33.41
CA ARG A 105 -18.85 -11.06 -33.37
C ARG A 105 -18.21 -12.42 -33.69
N GLU A 106 -17.40 -12.47 -34.74
CA GLU A 106 -16.65 -13.69 -35.09
C GLU A 106 -15.60 -14.04 -34.02
N PHE A 107 -15.00 -13.02 -33.42
CA PHE A 107 -14.08 -13.17 -32.30
C PHE A 107 -14.75 -13.79 -31.07
N GLN A 108 -15.98 -13.35 -30.73
CA GLN A 108 -16.79 -13.92 -29.65
C GLN A 108 -17.16 -15.38 -29.94
N HIS A 109 -17.62 -15.70 -31.16
CA HIS A 109 -17.97 -17.07 -31.55
C HIS A 109 -16.80 -18.06 -31.46
N ALA A 110 -15.56 -17.57 -31.54
CA ALA A 110 -14.35 -18.36 -31.46
C ALA A 110 -13.66 -18.30 -30.08
N ASP A 111 -14.38 -17.88 -29.02
CA ASP A 111 -13.86 -17.72 -27.65
C ASP A 111 -12.60 -16.83 -27.57
N GLY A 112 -12.50 -15.87 -28.50
CA GLY A 112 -11.30 -15.07 -28.70
C GLY A 112 -10.94 -14.24 -27.47
N LEU A 113 -11.94 -13.69 -26.77
CA LEU A 113 -11.72 -12.84 -25.60
C LEU A 113 -11.07 -13.63 -24.47
N GLN A 114 -11.64 -14.80 -24.17
CA GLN A 114 -11.11 -15.68 -23.14
C GLN A 114 -9.67 -16.12 -23.48
N LEU A 115 -9.38 -16.41 -24.74
CA LEU A 115 -8.04 -16.75 -25.20
C LEU A 115 -7.06 -15.58 -25.01
N VAL A 116 -7.44 -14.37 -25.40
CA VAL A 116 -6.61 -13.15 -25.26
C VAL A 116 -6.28 -12.86 -23.79
N LEU A 117 -7.29 -12.95 -22.90
CA LEU A 117 -7.09 -12.75 -21.46
C LEU A 117 -6.16 -13.81 -20.86
N LYS A 118 -6.33 -15.09 -21.25
CA LYS A 118 -5.40 -16.16 -20.82
C LYS A 118 -3.99 -15.92 -21.31
N ILE A 119 -3.81 -15.45 -22.54
CA ILE A 119 -2.48 -15.20 -23.12
C ILE A 119 -1.79 -14.03 -22.43
N VAL A 120 -2.51 -12.94 -22.14
CA VAL A 120 -1.87 -11.77 -21.52
C VAL A 120 -1.39 -12.06 -20.11
N ALA A 121 -2.11 -12.92 -19.38
CA ALA A 121 -1.77 -13.40 -18.05
C ALA A 121 -0.62 -14.43 -18.01
N ILE A 122 -0.11 -14.91 -19.16
CA ILE A 122 1.00 -15.88 -19.18
C ILE A 122 2.23 -15.28 -18.50
N GLN A 123 2.67 -15.96 -17.44
CA GLN A 123 3.90 -15.67 -16.70
C GLN A 123 5.05 -16.57 -17.16
N GLY A 124 6.28 -16.16 -16.82
CA GLY A 124 7.47 -16.97 -17.03
C GLY A 124 8.31 -16.59 -18.25
N ASN A 125 9.50 -17.20 -18.30
CA ASN A 125 10.52 -16.91 -19.30
C ASN A 125 10.77 -18.11 -20.22
N ALA A 126 11.08 -17.82 -21.47
CA ALA A 126 11.49 -18.83 -22.43
C ALA A 126 12.77 -19.56 -21.96
N PRO A 127 12.82 -20.90 -22.09
CA PRO A 127 13.99 -21.68 -21.68
C PRO A 127 15.26 -21.13 -22.32
N HIS A 128 16.34 -21.05 -21.55
CA HIS A 128 17.69 -20.66 -21.99
C HIS A 128 17.89 -19.19 -22.42
N THR A 129 16.84 -18.39 -22.59
CA THR A 129 16.98 -16.98 -23.05
C THR A 129 16.61 -15.95 -21.99
N GLN A 130 15.97 -16.37 -20.89
CA GLN A 130 15.40 -15.50 -19.84
C GLN A 130 14.45 -14.39 -20.35
N LYS A 131 14.07 -14.42 -21.64
CA LYS A 131 13.10 -13.49 -22.22
C LYS A 131 11.69 -13.92 -21.80
N PRO A 132 10.76 -12.99 -21.54
CA PRO A 132 9.40 -13.35 -21.17
C PRO A 132 8.71 -14.11 -22.32
N LEU A 133 7.87 -15.10 -21.98
CA LEU A 133 7.13 -15.92 -22.95
C LEU A 133 6.21 -15.10 -23.84
N VAL A 134 5.67 -14.00 -23.30
CA VAL A 134 4.98 -12.96 -24.04
C VAL A 134 5.82 -11.70 -23.93
N SER A 135 6.21 -11.12 -25.07
CA SER A 135 7.00 -9.87 -25.07
C SER A 135 6.17 -8.70 -24.55
N VAL A 136 6.85 -7.67 -24.03
CA VAL A 136 6.21 -6.42 -23.58
C VAL A 136 5.36 -5.80 -24.70
N THR A 137 5.89 -5.74 -25.93
CA THR A 137 5.18 -5.23 -27.12
C THR A 137 3.91 -6.03 -27.45
N ASN A 138 3.96 -7.36 -27.32
CA ASN A 138 2.77 -8.19 -27.54
C ASN A 138 1.73 -7.93 -26.47
N ARG A 139 2.13 -7.82 -25.20
CA ARG A 139 1.18 -7.49 -24.11
C ARG A 139 0.57 -6.12 -24.28
N GLU A 140 1.35 -5.12 -24.66
CA GLU A 140 0.87 -3.78 -24.96
C GLU A 140 -0.19 -3.79 -26.07
N THR A 141 0.04 -4.57 -27.13
CA THR A 141 -0.90 -4.72 -28.23
C THR A 141 -2.18 -5.44 -27.79
N LEU A 142 -2.06 -6.51 -27.00
CA LEU A 142 -3.21 -7.22 -26.43
C LEU A 142 -4.01 -6.33 -25.49
N PHE A 143 -3.36 -5.49 -24.67
CA PHE A 143 -4.02 -4.51 -23.83
C PHE A 143 -4.76 -3.45 -24.66
N ARG A 144 -4.20 -2.96 -25.76
CA ARG A 144 -4.94 -2.07 -26.68
C ARG A 144 -6.20 -2.72 -27.23
N ILE A 145 -6.12 -4.00 -27.60
CA ILE A 145 -7.28 -4.77 -28.09
C ILE A 145 -8.33 -4.89 -26.98
N ILE A 146 -7.93 -5.29 -25.76
CA ILE A 146 -8.83 -5.40 -24.60
C ILE A 146 -9.48 -4.05 -24.28
N LEU A 147 -8.71 -2.97 -24.25
CA LEU A 147 -9.21 -1.62 -24.01
C LEU A 147 -10.21 -1.18 -25.09
N ARG A 148 -9.95 -1.50 -26.37
CA ARG A 148 -10.88 -1.19 -27.45
C ARG A 148 -12.18 -1.97 -27.31
N ILE A 149 -12.11 -3.27 -27.00
CA ILE A 149 -13.30 -4.12 -26.72
C ILE A 149 -14.10 -3.54 -25.55
N SER A 150 -13.42 -3.20 -24.45
CA SER A 150 -14.02 -2.59 -23.27
C SER A 150 -14.81 -1.31 -23.56
N LYS A 151 -14.36 -0.53 -24.56
CA LYS A 151 -15.00 0.72 -24.98
C LYS A 151 -16.15 0.52 -25.98
N MET A 152 -16.34 -0.68 -26.54
CA MET A 152 -17.37 -0.92 -27.56
C MET A 152 -18.79 -0.86 -26.98
N SER A 153 -19.02 -1.45 -25.81
CA SER A 153 -20.32 -1.45 -25.15
C SER A 153 -20.20 -1.89 -23.69
N ARG A 154 -21.24 -1.62 -22.90
CA ARG A 154 -21.36 -2.16 -21.53
C ARG A 154 -21.36 -3.68 -21.51
N GLN A 155 -22.01 -4.34 -22.48
CA GLN A 155 -22.03 -5.81 -22.58
C GLN A 155 -20.62 -6.39 -22.73
N CYS A 156 -19.74 -5.70 -23.47
CA CYS A 156 -18.34 -6.10 -23.60
C CYS A 156 -17.57 -5.99 -22.28
N LYS A 157 -17.86 -4.98 -21.44
CA LYS A 157 -17.28 -4.88 -20.08
C LYS A 157 -17.70 -6.06 -19.22
N GLU A 158 -19.00 -6.37 -19.21
CA GLU A 158 -19.55 -7.50 -18.47
C GLU A 158 -18.95 -8.84 -18.93
N GLU A 159 -18.73 -9.00 -20.24
CA GLU A 159 -18.06 -10.17 -20.79
C GLU A 159 -16.59 -10.28 -20.34
N ILE A 160 -15.86 -9.16 -20.30
CA ILE A 160 -14.48 -9.11 -19.77
C ILE A 160 -14.46 -9.54 -18.29
N SER A 161 -15.34 -8.98 -17.47
CA SER A 161 -15.43 -9.33 -16.04
C SER A 161 -15.82 -10.80 -15.82
N CYS A 162 -16.68 -11.38 -16.68
CA CYS A 162 -17.05 -12.80 -16.62
C CYS A 162 -15.86 -13.76 -16.82
N PHE A 163 -14.77 -13.29 -17.43
CA PHE A 163 -13.55 -14.06 -17.67
C PHE A 163 -12.37 -13.62 -16.79
N ASP A 164 -12.65 -12.99 -15.64
CA ASP A 164 -11.65 -12.45 -14.70
C ASP A 164 -10.67 -11.48 -15.39
N GLY A 165 -11.18 -10.66 -16.31
CA GLY A 165 -10.36 -9.81 -17.17
C GLY A 165 -9.52 -8.78 -16.41
N GLU A 166 -10.03 -8.25 -15.30
CA GLU A 166 -9.33 -7.33 -14.41
C GLU A 166 -8.08 -8.00 -13.80
N LEU A 167 -8.21 -9.24 -13.30
CA LEU A 167 -7.08 -10.01 -12.78
C LEU A 167 -6.12 -10.40 -13.89
N ALA A 168 -6.63 -10.76 -15.08
CA ALA A 168 -5.79 -11.12 -16.21
C ALA A 168 -4.86 -9.97 -16.64
N VAL A 169 -5.35 -8.72 -16.68
CA VAL A 169 -4.51 -7.57 -17.00
C VAL A 169 -3.51 -7.25 -15.89
N ILE A 170 -3.89 -7.39 -14.62
CA ILE A 170 -2.95 -7.24 -13.49
C ILE A 170 -1.82 -8.28 -13.59
N HIS A 171 -2.15 -9.55 -13.83
CA HIS A 171 -1.15 -10.60 -14.04
C HIS A 171 -0.27 -10.34 -15.26
N GLY A 172 -0.81 -9.80 -16.34
CA GLY A 172 -0.03 -9.45 -17.53
C GLY A 172 1.02 -8.37 -17.28
N VAL A 173 0.69 -7.40 -16.42
CA VAL A 173 1.64 -6.39 -15.96
C VAL A 173 2.75 -7.02 -15.11
N LEU A 174 2.40 -7.83 -14.10
CA LEU A 174 3.35 -8.53 -13.24
C LEU A 174 4.31 -9.42 -14.03
N ALA A 175 3.81 -10.02 -15.11
CA ALA A 175 4.58 -10.87 -16.01
C ALA A 175 5.59 -10.13 -16.91
N SER A 176 5.60 -8.79 -16.90
CA SER A 176 6.43 -7.96 -17.80
C SER A 176 7.82 -7.61 -17.23
N GLY A 177 8.18 -8.08 -16.03
CA GLY A 177 9.52 -7.96 -15.48
C GLY A 177 9.66 -6.92 -14.35
N LYS A 178 10.89 -6.79 -13.81
CA LYS A 178 11.17 -6.12 -12.53
C LYS A 178 10.51 -4.74 -12.43
N ILE A 179 9.82 -4.58 -11.30
CA ILE A 179 8.99 -3.45 -10.92
C ILE A 179 9.88 -2.28 -10.44
N GLY A 180 10.92 -1.98 -11.21
CA GLY A 180 11.74 -0.77 -11.04
C GLY A 180 11.15 0.44 -11.75
N ASP A 181 10.15 0.23 -12.62
CA ASP A 181 9.70 1.19 -13.63
C ASP A 181 8.21 1.58 -13.51
N TRP A 182 7.53 1.26 -12.40
CA TRP A 182 6.10 1.62 -12.27
C TRP A 182 5.88 3.14 -12.13
N LYS A 183 6.88 3.87 -11.59
CA LYS A 183 6.90 5.35 -11.58
C LYS A 183 7.31 5.94 -12.93
N SER A 184 8.06 5.21 -13.74
CA SER A 184 8.51 5.59 -15.08
C SER A 184 7.58 4.98 -16.13
N GLU A 185 6.35 5.50 -16.20
CA GLU A 185 5.41 5.41 -17.33
C GLU A 185 5.52 4.17 -18.24
N SER A 186 5.67 2.98 -17.68
CA SER A 186 5.71 1.79 -18.50
C SER A 186 4.36 1.70 -19.21
N ARG A 187 4.40 1.64 -20.55
CA ARG A 187 3.19 1.72 -21.37
C ARG A 187 2.19 0.60 -21.01
N VAL A 188 2.69 -0.55 -20.60
CA VAL A 188 1.89 -1.70 -20.13
C VAL A 188 1.17 -1.40 -18.81
N TRP A 189 1.84 -0.76 -17.85
CA TRP A 189 1.19 -0.30 -16.60
C TRP A 189 0.15 0.80 -16.85
N THR A 190 0.46 1.72 -17.76
CA THR A 190 -0.46 2.80 -18.17
C THR A 190 -1.74 2.22 -18.80
N LEU A 191 -1.59 1.31 -19.76
CA LEU A 191 -2.72 0.64 -20.39
C LEU A 191 -3.51 -0.23 -19.40
N CYS A 192 -2.84 -0.91 -18.45
CA CYS A 192 -3.54 -1.63 -17.39
C CYS A 192 -4.42 -0.69 -16.55
N ARG A 193 -3.88 0.47 -16.16
CA ARG A 193 -4.66 1.49 -15.44
C ARG A 193 -5.86 1.98 -16.26
N GLU A 194 -5.66 2.26 -17.55
CA GLU A 194 -6.75 2.67 -18.45
C GLU A 194 -7.84 1.59 -18.58
N ILE A 195 -7.44 0.32 -18.71
CA ILE A 195 -8.40 -0.80 -18.76
C ILE A 195 -9.13 -0.93 -17.43
N LEU A 196 -8.42 -0.87 -16.29
CA LEU A 196 -9.04 -0.93 -14.98
C LEU A 196 -10.06 0.20 -14.81
N PHE A 197 -9.74 1.46 -15.11
CA PHE A 197 -10.75 2.52 -15.01
C PHE A 197 -11.92 2.31 -15.97
N GLU A 198 -11.68 1.84 -17.19
CA GLU A 198 -12.77 1.53 -18.12
C GLU A 198 -13.66 0.38 -17.60
N GLN A 199 -13.09 -0.63 -16.94
CA GLN A 199 -13.83 -1.77 -16.37
C GLN A 199 -14.55 -1.43 -15.08
N LEU A 200 -13.92 -0.63 -14.22
CA LEU A 200 -14.37 -0.33 -12.87
C LEU A 200 -15.46 0.76 -12.85
N VAL A 201 -15.51 1.62 -13.87
CA VAL A 201 -16.51 2.70 -13.99
C VAL A 201 -17.64 2.32 -14.94
N GLY A 202 -18.88 2.39 -14.44
CA GLY A 202 -20.09 2.17 -15.25
C GLY A 202 -20.37 0.71 -15.61
N ASN A 203 -19.84 -0.23 -14.83
CA ASN A 203 -20.07 -1.68 -14.93
C ASN A 203 -20.65 -2.24 -13.62
N PRO A 204 -21.94 -2.02 -13.34
CA PRO A 204 -22.54 -2.41 -12.05
C PRO A 204 -22.59 -3.93 -11.83
N ASN A 205 -22.62 -4.71 -12.92
CA ASN A 205 -22.60 -6.18 -12.85
C ASN A 205 -21.18 -6.74 -12.61
N GLY A 206 -20.14 -5.93 -12.79
CA GLY A 206 -18.74 -6.30 -12.57
C GLY A 206 -18.19 -5.88 -11.20
N LEU A 207 -18.98 -5.23 -10.34
CA LEU A 207 -18.48 -4.62 -9.09
C LEU A 207 -17.81 -5.60 -8.12
N ASP A 208 -18.25 -6.86 -8.09
CA ASP A 208 -17.60 -7.90 -7.28
C ASP A 208 -16.23 -8.27 -7.83
N ARG A 209 -16.11 -8.46 -9.16
CA ARG A 209 -14.84 -8.76 -9.84
C ARG A 209 -13.85 -7.60 -9.76
N ALA A 210 -14.38 -6.40 -9.94
CA ALA A 210 -13.71 -5.14 -9.68
C ALA A 210 -13.11 -5.10 -8.26
N HIS A 211 -13.91 -5.42 -7.25
CA HIS A 211 -13.46 -5.44 -5.86
C HIS A 211 -12.43 -6.55 -5.60
N GLU A 212 -12.62 -7.74 -6.16
CA GLU A 212 -11.63 -8.83 -6.10
C GLU A 212 -10.27 -8.41 -6.67
N ALA A 213 -10.27 -7.68 -7.79
CA ALA A 213 -9.05 -7.15 -8.40
C ALA A 213 -8.36 -6.09 -7.52
N ILE A 214 -9.12 -5.16 -6.93
CA ILE A 214 -8.57 -4.19 -5.95
C ILE A 214 -8.00 -4.92 -4.73
N ALA A 215 -8.77 -5.84 -4.14
CA ALA A 215 -8.34 -6.60 -2.98
C ALA A 215 -7.09 -7.43 -3.28
N PHE A 216 -7.00 -8.03 -4.47
CA PHE A 216 -5.81 -8.74 -4.94
C PHE A 216 -4.58 -7.83 -4.94
N MET A 217 -4.68 -6.63 -5.54
CA MET A 217 -3.56 -5.69 -5.59
C MET A 217 -3.14 -5.21 -4.20
N LEU A 218 -4.10 -4.85 -3.33
CA LEU A 218 -3.82 -4.32 -1.99
C LEU A 218 -3.25 -5.38 -1.04
N ARG A 219 -3.61 -6.65 -1.22
CA ARG A 219 -3.09 -7.78 -0.41
C ARG A 219 -1.83 -8.41 -0.99
N HIS A 220 -1.35 -7.92 -2.13
CA HIS A 220 -0.19 -8.50 -2.79
C HIS A 220 1.08 -8.28 -1.96
N SER A 221 2.03 -9.22 -2.01
CA SER A 221 3.31 -9.10 -1.29
C SER A 221 4.26 -8.05 -1.87
N ASP A 222 3.97 -7.58 -3.08
CA ASP A 222 4.75 -6.56 -3.77
C ASP A 222 4.19 -5.16 -3.49
N VAL A 223 4.95 -4.36 -2.76
CA VAL A 223 4.61 -2.98 -2.38
C VAL A 223 4.27 -2.11 -3.57
N CYS A 224 4.91 -2.32 -4.73
CA CYS A 224 4.63 -1.52 -5.90
C CYS A 224 3.26 -1.84 -6.50
N LEU A 225 2.82 -3.10 -6.44
CA LEU A 225 1.46 -3.45 -6.83
C LEU A 225 0.43 -2.93 -5.82
N GLN A 226 0.75 -2.97 -4.52
CA GLN A 226 -0.10 -2.36 -3.49
C GLN A 226 -0.27 -0.86 -3.73
N LEU A 227 0.81 -0.14 -4.01
CA LEU A 227 0.78 1.29 -4.36
C LEU A 227 -0.05 1.56 -5.60
N PHE A 228 0.15 0.78 -6.67
CA PHE A 228 -0.65 0.90 -7.89
C PHE A 228 -2.14 0.68 -7.60
N GLY A 229 -2.48 -0.37 -6.84
CA GLY A 229 -3.85 -0.67 -6.42
C GLY A 229 -4.45 0.41 -5.53
N ALA A 230 -3.69 0.99 -4.60
CA ALA A 230 -4.12 2.07 -3.73
C ALA A 230 -4.44 3.35 -4.52
N GLN A 231 -3.61 3.68 -5.52
CA GLN A 231 -3.85 4.81 -6.41
C GLN A 231 -5.08 4.61 -7.29
N VAL A 232 -5.25 3.41 -7.87
CA VAL A 232 -6.47 3.07 -8.63
C VAL A 232 -7.70 3.18 -7.73
N LEU A 233 -7.64 2.63 -6.51
CA LEU A 233 -8.75 2.72 -5.56
C LEU A 233 -9.07 4.17 -5.20
N ARG A 234 -8.05 5.01 -4.97
CA ARG A 234 -8.24 6.42 -4.60
C ARG A 234 -9.03 7.17 -5.67
N GLU A 235 -8.70 6.97 -6.93
CA GLU A 235 -9.46 7.55 -8.05
C GLU A 235 -10.92 7.05 -8.10
N LEU A 236 -11.19 5.81 -7.69
CA LEU A 236 -12.57 5.28 -7.69
C LEU A 236 -13.43 5.79 -6.54
N ILE A 237 -12.82 6.11 -5.39
CA ILE A 237 -13.58 6.44 -4.16
C ILE A 237 -13.54 7.91 -3.78
N SER A 238 -12.66 8.71 -4.38
CA SER A 238 -12.54 10.14 -4.09
C SER A 238 -13.53 10.93 -4.92
N ASP A 239 -14.39 11.71 -4.26
CA ASP A 239 -15.39 12.58 -4.88
C ASP A 239 -14.82 13.60 -5.88
N ASN A 240 -13.56 13.99 -5.71
CA ASN A 240 -12.85 14.92 -6.60
C ASN A 240 -12.20 14.25 -7.82
N SER A 241 -12.29 12.92 -7.96
CA SER A 241 -11.73 12.21 -9.11
C SER A 241 -12.69 12.18 -10.30
N PHE A 242 -12.13 12.22 -11.51
CA PHE A 242 -12.86 11.97 -12.74
C PHE A 242 -13.42 10.54 -12.82
N SER A 243 -12.75 9.57 -12.20
CA SER A 243 -13.11 8.15 -12.22
C SER A 243 -13.93 7.73 -11.00
N PHE A 244 -14.47 8.69 -10.24
CA PHE A 244 -15.27 8.41 -9.05
C PHE A 244 -16.50 7.56 -9.42
N ASP A 245 -16.63 6.39 -8.78
CA ASP A 245 -17.80 5.53 -8.93
C ASP A 245 -18.60 5.50 -7.60
N PRO A 246 -19.73 6.24 -7.52
CA PRO A 246 -20.52 6.33 -6.30
C PRO A 246 -21.21 5.01 -5.93
N GLU A 247 -21.47 4.14 -6.91
CA GLU A 247 -22.11 2.85 -6.68
C GLU A 247 -21.12 1.86 -6.07
N TYR A 248 -19.92 1.74 -6.66
CA TYR A 248 -18.82 0.97 -6.09
C TYR A 248 -18.49 1.45 -4.68
N ARG A 249 -18.32 2.76 -4.52
CA ARG A 249 -18.05 3.41 -3.23
C ARG A 249 -19.06 2.97 -2.18
N ARG A 250 -20.35 3.08 -2.47
CA ARG A 250 -21.43 2.76 -1.50
C ARG A 250 -21.50 1.26 -1.19
N GLN A 251 -21.34 0.40 -2.18
CA GLN A 251 -21.52 -1.04 -1.98
C GLN A 251 -20.33 -1.68 -1.26
N LYS A 252 -19.11 -1.15 -1.45
CA LYS A 252 -17.87 -1.79 -0.97
C LYS A 252 -17.18 -1.07 0.19
N GLU A 253 -17.71 0.06 0.66
CA GLU A 253 -17.02 0.88 1.67
C GLU A 253 -16.65 0.12 2.96
N TYR A 254 -17.49 -0.79 3.45
CA TYR A 254 -17.18 -1.60 4.62
C TYR A 254 -16.04 -2.59 4.37
N ASP A 255 -16.00 -3.21 3.18
CA ASP A 255 -14.94 -4.14 2.78
C ASP A 255 -13.61 -3.43 2.53
N LEU A 256 -13.67 -2.15 2.13
CA LEU A 256 -12.49 -1.31 1.88
C LEU A 256 -11.79 -0.87 3.17
N VAL A 257 -12.53 -0.64 4.27
CA VAL A 257 -11.94 -0.22 5.56
C VAL A 257 -10.80 -1.14 6.03
N PRO A 258 -10.99 -2.47 6.20
CA PRO A 258 -9.92 -3.36 6.66
C PRO A 258 -8.77 -3.45 5.66
N LEU A 259 -9.04 -3.35 4.34
CA LEU A 259 -7.98 -3.31 3.33
C LEU A 259 -7.10 -2.09 3.51
N CYS A 260 -7.68 -0.89 3.63
CA CYS A 260 -6.93 0.35 3.79
C CYS A 260 -6.13 0.36 5.10
N LEU A 261 -6.74 -0.09 6.20
CA LEU A 261 -6.07 -0.18 7.51
C LEU A 261 -4.83 -1.09 7.47
N SER A 262 -4.92 -2.25 6.80
CA SER A 262 -3.79 -3.18 6.69
C SER A 262 -2.56 -2.58 5.96
N LEU A 263 -2.75 -1.56 5.13
CA LEU A 263 -1.65 -0.88 4.44
C LEU A 263 -0.87 0.07 5.37
N LEU A 264 -1.44 0.49 6.50
CA LEU A 264 -0.74 1.31 7.50
C LEU A 264 0.40 0.53 8.18
N ASP A 265 0.30 -0.81 8.22
CA ASP A 265 1.34 -1.69 8.76
C ASP A 265 2.55 -1.83 7.83
N SER A 266 2.48 -1.30 6.61
CA SER A 266 3.60 -1.30 5.67
C SER A 266 4.78 -0.50 6.22
N THR A 267 6.01 -0.91 5.89
CA THR A 267 7.21 -0.11 6.17
C THR A 267 7.48 0.96 5.11
N ASP A 268 6.75 0.92 3.99
CA ASP A 268 6.87 1.89 2.89
C ASP A 268 6.03 3.14 3.17
N VAL A 269 6.69 4.29 3.28
CA VAL A 269 6.08 5.58 3.60
C VAL A 269 5.11 6.06 2.52
N TYR A 270 5.35 5.74 1.24
CA TYR A 270 4.42 6.12 0.18
C TYR A 270 3.12 5.33 0.30
N LEU A 271 3.21 4.03 0.64
CA LEU A 271 2.03 3.19 0.80
C LEU A 271 1.22 3.59 2.04
N GLN A 272 1.89 3.94 3.13
CA GLN A 272 1.24 4.52 4.30
C GLN A 272 0.52 5.83 3.96
N HIS A 273 1.17 6.71 3.20
CA HIS A 273 0.55 7.96 2.77
C HIS A 273 -0.69 7.73 1.90
N GLU A 274 -0.60 6.86 0.89
CA GLU A 274 -1.77 6.51 0.06
C GLU A 274 -2.89 5.86 0.89
N SER A 275 -2.56 5.04 1.88
CA SER A 275 -3.54 4.48 2.83
C SER A 275 -4.26 5.58 3.63
N LEU A 276 -3.54 6.60 4.11
CA LEU A 276 -4.13 7.73 4.81
C LEU A 276 -5.08 8.54 3.92
N GLU A 277 -4.72 8.76 2.65
CA GLU A 277 -5.60 9.44 1.69
C GLU A 277 -6.88 8.63 1.42
N LEU A 278 -6.77 7.31 1.32
CA LEU A 278 -7.91 6.40 1.20
C LEU A 278 -8.82 6.45 2.44
N LEU A 279 -8.23 6.38 3.64
CA LEU A 279 -8.97 6.48 4.89
C LEU A 279 -9.64 7.86 5.05
N HIS A 280 -8.96 8.95 4.66
CA HIS A 280 -9.52 10.28 4.66
C HIS A 280 -10.76 10.38 3.74
N SER A 281 -10.69 9.77 2.56
CA SER A 281 -11.83 9.66 1.64
C SER A 281 -12.95 8.81 2.24
N LEU A 282 -12.60 7.72 2.93
CA LEU A 282 -13.57 6.86 3.62
C LEU A 282 -14.30 7.59 4.76
N LEU A 283 -13.59 8.43 5.50
CA LEU A 283 -14.11 9.17 6.66
C LEU A 283 -15.13 10.27 6.32
N GLN A 284 -15.29 10.60 5.04
CA GLN A 284 -16.39 11.45 4.58
C GLN A 284 -17.76 10.77 4.82
N SER A 285 -17.80 9.43 4.81
CA SER A 285 -18.98 8.64 5.20
C SER A 285 -19.13 8.65 6.74
N LYS A 286 -20.12 9.39 7.26
CA LYS A 286 -20.35 9.53 8.72
C LYS A 286 -20.51 8.20 9.46
N HIS A 287 -21.18 7.22 8.86
CA HIS A 287 -21.41 5.91 9.46
C HIS A 287 -20.14 5.03 9.54
N LEU A 288 -19.07 5.38 8.81
CA LEU A 288 -17.78 4.70 8.90
C LEU A 288 -16.85 5.31 9.96
N GLN A 289 -17.13 6.55 10.40
CA GLN A 289 -16.23 7.27 11.31
C GLN A 289 -15.99 6.51 12.62
N GLU A 290 -17.03 5.91 13.19
CA GLU A 290 -16.92 5.13 14.43
C GLU A 290 -16.09 3.86 14.24
N ILE A 291 -16.38 3.07 13.21
CA ILE A 291 -15.66 1.81 12.91
C ILE A 291 -14.20 2.06 12.57
N ILE A 292 -13.90 3.08 11.75
CA ILE A 292 -12.53 3.44 11.40
C ILE A 292 -11.79 3.94 12.65
N SER A 293 -12.42 4.79 13.47
CA SER A 293 -11.85 5.28 14.72
C SER A 293 -11.54 4.16 15.69
N GLU A 294 -12.47 3.23 15.90
CA GLU A 294 -12.30 2.07 16.77
C GLU A 294 -11.09 1.25 16.33
N LYS A 295 -11.00 0.92 15.04
CA LYS A 295 -9.88 0.14 14.49
C LYS A 295 -8.54 0.86 14.58
N LEU A 296 -8.50 2.17 14.37
CA LEU A 296 -7.28 2.96 14.53
C LEU A 296 -6.82 3.02 15.99
N VAL A 297 -7.75 3.16 16.94
CA VAL A 297 -7.41 3.12 18.38
C VAL A 297 -6.94 1.73 18.79
N CYS A 298 -7.55 0.66 18.28
CA CYS A 298 -7.03 -0.70 18.45
C CYS A 298 -5.60 -0.83 17.91
N LEU A 299 -5.34 -0.33 16.69
CA LEU A 299 -4.01 -0.36 16.08
C LEU A 299 -2.97 0.37 16.95
N VAL A 300 -3.30 1.54 17.49
CA VAL A 300 -2.42 2.27 18.43
C VAL A 300 -2.22 1.47 19.72
N GLY A 301 -3.26 0.84 20.24
CA GLY A 301 -3.19 0.01 21.46
C GLY A 301 -2.36 -1.25 21.30
N ASP A 302 -2.51 -1.96 20.18
CA ASP A 302 -1.71 -3.16 19.86
C ASP A 302 -0.25 -2.77 19.63
N SER A 303 -0.02 -1.66 18.91
CA SER A 303 1.32 -1.12 18.68
C SER A 303 2.00 -0.60 19.94
N ALA A 304 1.24 -0.07 20.91
CA ALA A 304 1.75 0.37 22.20
C ALA A 304 2.27 -0.80 23.05
N LYS A 305 1.67 -1.99 22.88
CA LYS A 305 2.09 -3.22 23.56
C LYS A 305 3.15 -3.98 22.80
N ALA A 306 3.34 -3.69 21.51
CA ALA A 306 4.31 -4.36 20.65
C ALA A 306 5.75 -4.12 21.14
N LEU A 307 6.56 -5.18 21.06
CA LEU A 307 8.00 -5.08 21.24
C LEU A 307 8.61 -4.20 20.13
N ASP A 308 9.71 -3.52 20.44
CA ASP A 308 10.44 -2.76 19.43
C ASP A 308 10.91 -3.67 18.29
N ALA A 309 10.95 -3.10 17.08
CA ALA A 309 11.41 -3.82 15.89
C ALA A 309 12.84 -4.32 16.14
N LYS A 310 13.12 -5.58 15.77
CA LYS A 310 14.48 -6.14 15.84
C LYS A 310 15.44 -5.23 15.09
N VAL A 311 16.30 -4.54 15.82
CA VAL A 311 17.41 -3.80 15.24
C VAL A 311 18.44 -4.82 14.76
N GLU A 312 19.10 -4.56 13.63
CA GLU A 312 20.13 -5.45 13.11
C GLU A 312 21.21 -5.71 14.17
N GLU A 313 21.70 -6.95 14.23
CA GLU A 313 22.64 -7.46 15.25
C GLU A 313 23.92 -6.62 15.39
N ARG A 314 24.29 -5.86 14.36
CA ARG A 314 25.40 -4.88 14.39
C ARG A 314 25.19 -3.71 15.36
N PHE A 315 23.96 -3.44 15.76
CA PHE A 315 23.62 -2.45 16.78
C PHE A 315 23.37 -3.07 18.16
N ALA A 316 23.50 -4.40 18.31
CA ALA A 316 23.34 -5.09 19.60
C ALA A 316 24.42 -4.69 20.62
N LEU A 317 25.59 -4.25 20.14
CA LEU A 317 26.68 -3.71 20.98
C LEU A 317 26.38 -2.32 21.54
N ILE A 318 25.25 -1.70 21.14
CA ILE A 318 24.89 -0.32 21.43
C ILE A 318 23.45 -0.19 21.96
N GLU A 319 22.85 -1.29 22.43
CA GLU A 319 21.46 -1.37 22.95
C GLU A 319 21.15 -0.31 24.03
N ASP A 320 22.15 0.15 24.77
CA ASP A 320 22.02 1.18 25.81
C ASP A 320 22.19 2.63 25.32
N THR A 321 22.36 2.86 24.01
CA THR A 321 22.51 4.21 23.46
C THR A 321 21.23 4.77 22.85
N THR A 322 21.09 6.08 22.95
CA THR A 322 20.02 6.88 22.32
C THR A 322 19.93 6.68 20.80
N GLU A 323 21.04 6.31 20.15
CA GLU A 323 21.10 6.04 18.71
C GLU A 323 20.38 4.73 18.34
N HIS A 324 20.58 3.64 19.09
CA HIS A 324 19.90 2.37 18.87
C HIS A 324 18.38 2.52 18.98
N GLU A 325 17.92 3.25 20.00
CA GLU A 325 16.51 3.58 20.19
C GLU A 325 15.97 4.44 19.04
N THR A 326 16.72 5.44 18.57
CA THR A 326 16.28 6.28 17.44
C THR A 326 16.12 5.47 16.15
N TYR A 327 17.05 4.55 15.85
CA TYR A 327 16.94 3.66 14.68
C TYR A 327 15.86 2.58 14.83
N ALA A 328 15.68 2.00 16.02
CA ALA A 328 14.61 1.06 16.32
C ALA A 328 13.22 1.72 16.16
N HIS A 329 13.09 2.94 16.69
CA HIS A 329 11.81 3.61 16.77
C HIS A 329 11.40 4.36 15.49
N LEU A 330 12.33 4.65 14.56
CA LEU A 330 12.01 5.11 13.20
C LEU A 330 11.13 4.09 12.43
N ARG A 331 11.19 2.82 12.82
CA ARG A 331 10.34 1.73 12.30
C ARG A 331 9.32 1.24 13.32
N SER A 332 9.09 1.99 14.39
CA SER A 332 8.12 1.59 15.41
C SER A 332 6.69 1.66 14.86
N ALA A 333 5.97 0.54 14.98
CA ALA A 333 4.54 0.48 14.70
C ALA A 333 3.74 1.53 15.47
N PHE A 334 4.15 1.85 16.71
CA PHE A 334 3.46 2.84 17.53
C PHE A 334 3.62 4.26 16.98
N THR A 335 4.85 4.65 16.61
CA THR A 335 5.12 5.97 16.01
C THR A 335 4.29 6.15 14.74
N LEU A 336 4.23 5.12 13.89
CA LEU A 336 3.46 5.13 12.65
C LEU A 336 1.95 5.24 12.90
N ALA A 337 1.40 4.40 13.78
CA ALA A 337 -0.02 4.41 14.14
C ALA A 337 -0.43 5.75 14.79
N SER A 338 0.39 6.29 15.67
CA SER A 338 0.18 7.59 16.32
C SER A 338 0.19 8.74 15.31
N GLN A 339 1.14 8.74 14.37
CA GLN A 339 1.20 9.73 13.30
C GLN A 339 -0.01 9.64 12.37
N ALA A 340 -0.46 8.44 12.02
CA ALA A 340 -1.66 8.21 11.23
C ALA A 340 -2.90 8.82 11.90
N VAL A 341 -3.10 8.52 13.18
CA VAL A 341 -4.22 9.05 13.98
C VAL A 341 -4.18 10.57 14.08
N ASN A 342 -3.01 11.16 14.38
CA ASN A 342 -2.87 12.63 14.42
C ASN A 342 -3.17 13.29 13.08
N THR A 343 -2.71 12.69 11.98
CA THR A 343 -2.97 13.21 10.62
C THR A 343 -4.47 13.23 10.32
N LEU A 344 -5.18 12.16 10.68
CA LEU A 344 -6.63 12.05 10.46
C LEU A 344 -7.42 12.99 11.38
N MET A 345 -7.07 13.09 12.68
CA MET A 345 -7.71 14.03 13.61
C MET A 345 -7.48 15.48 13.23
N ASN A 346 -6.30 15.82 12.71
CA ASN A 346 -6.01 17.17 12.20
C ASN A 346 -6.86 17.50 10.98
N SER A 347 -7.07 16.52 10.09
CA SER A 347 -7.85 16.69 8.86
C SER A 347 -9.36 16.72 9.13
N ASN A 348 -9.84 15.96 10.11
CA ASN A 348 -11.26 15.91 10.50
C ASN A 348 -11.43 15.99 12.03
N ARG A 349 -11.66 17.20 12.53
CA ARG A 349 -11.82 17.47 13.97
C ARG A 349 -13.04 16.80 14.59
N ASN A 350 -14.01 16.34 13.80
CA ASN A 350 -15.17 15.62 14.33
C ASN A 350 -14.81 14.23 14.87
N LEU A 351 -13.59 13.74 14.60
CA LEU A 351 -13.11 12.46 15.11
C LEU A 351 -12.71 12.53 16.58
N PHE A 352 -12.37 13.70 17.13
CA PHE A 352 -11.91 13.81 18.52
C PHE A 352 -12.90 13.20 19.54
N PRO A 353 -14.20 13.54 19.55
CA PRO A 353 -15.13 12.94 20.51
C PRO A 353 -15.29 11.42 20.33
N ILE A 354 -15.16 10.91 19.10
CA ILE A 354 -15.27 9.48 18.82
C ILE A 354 -14.02 8.76 19.35
N MET A 355 -12.84 9.19 18.91
CA MET A 355 -11.57 8.54 19.23
C MET A 355 -11.21 8.66 20.71
N VAL A 356 -11.42 9.84 21.31
CA VAL A 356 -11.07 10.12 22.71
C VAL A 356 -12.14 9.60 23.66
N ASP A 357 -13.39 10.04 23.48
CA ASP A 357 -14.43 9.82 24.49
C ASP A 357 -15.07 8.43 24.38
N ARG A 358 -15.19 7.87 23.17
CA ARG A 358 -15.84 6.55 22.94
C ARG A 358 -14.84 5.42 22.79
N CYS A 359 -13.81 5.60 21.97
CA CYS A 359 -12.85 4.54 21.65
C CYS A 359 -11.69 4.45 22.65
N GLY A 360 -11.45 5.50 23.45
CA GLY A 360 -10.44 5.48 24.53
C GLY A 360 -8.99 5.66 24.05
N LEU A 361 -8.74 6.51 23.05
CA LEU A 361 -7.40 6.77 22.49
C LEU A 361 -6.35 7.22 23.53
N LEU A 362 -6.76 7.90 24.61
CA LEU A 362 -5.83 8.41 25.62
C LEU A 362 -5.13 7.30 26.41
N THR A 363 -5.78 6.15 26.62
CA THR A 363 -5.22 5.04 27.40
C THR A 363 -3.94 4.48 26.80
N PRO A 364 -3.89 4.08 25.50
CA PRO A 364 -2.63 3.60 24.92
C PRO A 364 -1.55 4.69 24.82
N LEU A 365 -1.93 5.96 24.60
CA LEU A 365 -0.97 7.06 24.58
C LEU A 365 -0.34 7.28 25.96
N ALA A 366 -1.14 7.27 27.03
CA ALA A 366 -0.68 7.39 28.40
C ALA A 366 0.23 6.23 28.80
N PHE A 367 -0.14 5.00 28.42
CA PHE A 367 0.70 3.82 28.65
C PHE A 367 2.11 3.99 28.05
N VAL A 368 2.22 4.41 26.79
CA VAL A 368 3.52 4.64 26.15
C VAL A 368 4.28 5.78 26.82
N LEU A 369 3.61 6.89 27.17
CA LEU A 369 4.24 8.03 27.82
C LEU A 369 4.86 7.67 29.18
N VAL A 370 4.20 6.79 29.93
CA VAL A 370 4.66 6.34 31.25
C VAL A 370 5.82 5.34 31.13
N ILE A 371 5.69 4.34 30.24
CA ILE A 371 6.60 3.19 30.19
C ILE A 371 7.85 3.45 29.34
N GLU A 372 7.78 4.22 28.26
CA GLU A 372 8.94 4.45 27.39
C GLU A 372 9.95 5.42 28.00
N ARG A 373 11.23 5.26 27.65
CA ARG A 373 12.28 6.20 28.09
C ARG A 373 11.93 7.63 27.64
N PRO A 374 12.06 8.64 28.53
CA PRO A 374 11.81 10.03 28.17
C PRO A 374 12.61 10.44 26.94
N HIS A 375 11.99 11.23 26.07
CA HIS A 375 12.57 11.69 24.80
C HIS A 375 12.83 10.62 23.72
N SER A 376 12.50 9.33 23.94
CA SER A 376 12.44 8.36 22.85
C SER A 376 11.39 8.76 21.81
N LEU A 377 11.52 8.31 20.56
CA LEU A 377 10.57 8.69 19.49
C LEU A 377 9.12 8.26 19.79
N LYS A 378 8.93 7.10 20.42
CA LYS A 378 7.59 6.66 20.86
C LYS A 378 7.04 7.55 21.97
N TRP A 379 7.88 7.90 22.94
CA TRP A 379 7.52 8.82 24.01
C TRP A 379 7.13 10.18 23.45
N GLN A 380 7.92 10.73 22.51
CA GLN A 380 7.63 11.98 21.82
C GLN A 380 6.32 11.89 21.02
N ALA A 381 6.09 10.80 20.30
CA ALA A 381 4.85 10.59 19.56
C ALA A 381 3.63 10.58 20.49
N ALA A 382 3.73 9.95 21.67
CA ALA A 382 2.68 9.97 22.69
C ALA A 382 2.46 11.39 23.26
N ALA A 383 3.54 12.08 23.63
CA ALA A 383 3.51 13.43 24.18
C ALA A 383 2.86 14.43 23.21
N ILE A 384 3.29 14.43 21.94
CA ILE A 384 2.74 15.27 20.87
C ILE A 384 1.24 15.00 20.70
N SER A 385 0.84 13.73 20.69
CA SER A 385 -0.57 13.34 20.50
C SER A 385 -1.45 13.82 21.64
N ILE A 386 -1.01 13.64 22.89
CA ILE A 386 -1.75 14.08 24.08
C ILE A 386 -1.87 15.61 24.10
N GLN A 387 -0.78 16.33 23.81
CA GLN A 387 -0.80 17.80 23.72
C GLN A 387 -1.74 18.28 22.61
N PHE A 388 -1.72 17.60 21.46
CA PHE A 388 -2.61 17.91 20.34
C PHE A 388 -4.08 17.71 20.72
N ILE A 389 -4.42 16.62 21.43
CA ILE A 389 -5.76 16.34 21.95
C ILE A 389 -6.19 17.40 22.97
N ILE A 390 -5.35 17.76 23.94
CA ILE A 390 -5.66 18.80 24.93
C ILE A 390 -5.95 20.14 24.25
N SER A 391 -5.14 20.51 23.26
CA SER A 391 -5.27 21.79 22.55
C SER A 391 -6.57 21.91 21.74
N HIS A 392 -7.14 20.79 21.30
CA HIS A 392 -8.28 20.77 20.36
C HIS A 392 -9.58 20.20 20.93
N HIS A 393 -9.51 19.34 21.96
CA HIS A 393 -10.65 18.66 22.59
C HIS A 393 -10.52 18.63 24.12
N TYR A 394 -10.14 19.76 24.72
CA TYR A 394 -9.93 19.89 26.16
C TYR A 394 -11.10 19.35 27.01
N ARG A 395 -12.35 19.70 26.67
CA ARG A 395 -13.53 19.36 27.49
C ARG A 395 -13.76 17.85 27.64
N GLY A 396 -13.49 17.06 26.61
CA GLY A 396 -13.60 15.60 26.70
C GLY A 396 -12.32 14.95 27.25
N ALA A 397 -11.15 15.51 26.93
CA ALA A 397 -9.87 14.94 27.30
C ALA A 397 -9.46 15.18 28.76
N ALA A 398 -9.76 16.35 29.33
CA ALA A 398 -9.16 16.78 30.61
C ALA A 398 -9.52 15.85 31.79
N ALA A 399 -10.77 15.41 31.89
CA ALA A 399 -11.19 14.47 32.94
C ALA A 399 -10.49 13.11 32.80
N LEU A 400 -10.38 12.59 31.57
CA LEU A 400 -9.73 11.33 31.27
C LEU A 400 -8.22 11.39 31.56
N ILE A 401 -7.56 12.49 31.19
CA ILE A 401 -6.13 12.71 31.48
C ILE A 401 -5.91 12.85 32.99
N GLY A 402 -6.78 13.58 33.69
CA GLY A 402 -6.69 13.69 35.14
C GLY A 402 -6.81 12.34 35.84
N GLU A 403 -7.69 11.45 35.36
CA GLU A 403 -7.83 10.09 35.87
C GLU A 403 -6.60 9.20 35.57
N LEU A 404 -6.09 9.26 34.33
CA LEU A 404 -4.97 8.44 33.86
C LEU A 404 -3.63 8.82 34.51
N PHE A 405 -3.41 10.10 34.79
CA PHE A 405 -2.15 10.61 35.36
C PHE A 405 -2.23 11.02 36.83
N GLU A 406 -3.41 10.90 37.45
CA GLU A 406 -3.67 11.29 38.85
C GLU A 406 -3.39 12.78 39.11
N VAL A 407 -3.78 13.64 38.15
CA VAL A 407 -3.58 15.09 38.20
C VAL A 407 -4.92 15.81 38.31
N PRO A 408 -5.06 16.85 39.14
CA PRO A 408 -6.27 17.68 39.18
C PRO A 408 -6.61 18.29 37.82
N VAL A 409 -7.90 18.24 37.44
CA VAL A 409 -8.37 18.82 36.17
C VAL A 409 -8.14 20.33 36.10
N ASP A 410 -8.20 21.01 37.25
CA ASP A 410 -7.95 22.46 37.34
C ASP A 410 -6.51 22.81 36.92
N ASP A 411 -5.54 21.96 37.25
CA ASP A 411 -4.13 22.18 36.87
C ASP A 411 -3.93 21.95 35.35
N LEU A 412 -4.79 21.14 34.72
CA LEU A 412 -4.78 20.95 33.26
C LEU A 412 -5.30 22.18 32.48
N LEU A 413 -6.07 23.08 33.12
CA LEU A 413 -6.58 24.28 32.45
C LEU A 413 -5.46 25.17 31.90
N GLU A 414 -4.34 25.25 32.63
CA GLU A 414 -3.18 26.06 32.25
C GLU A 414 -2.50 25.57 30.96
N TRP A 415 -2.76 24.32 30.56
CA TRP A 415 -2.15 23.68 29.39
C TRP A 415 -2.97 23.83 28.11
N ARG A 416 -4.25 24.22 28.23
CA ARG A 416 -5.15 24.41 27.08
C ARG A 416 -4.64 25.45 26.09
N ASP A 417 -4.10 26.56 26.60
CA ASP A 417 -3.71 27.73 25.80
C ASP A 417 -2.19 27.89 25.65
N LYS A 418 -1.39 26.97 26.20
CA LYS A 418 0.07 26.95 26.05
C LYS A 418 0.45 26.59 24.61
N ARG A 419 0.60 27.62 23.77
CA ARG A 419 1.11 27.50 22.41
C ARG A 419 2.64 27.43 22.41
N GLY A 420 3.20 26.49 21.65
CA GLY A 420 4.64 26.37 21.43
C GLY A 420 5.33 25.24 22.20
N ASP A 421 4.62 24.51 23.06
CA ASP A 421 5.09 23.24 23.62
C ASP A 421 4.92 22.13 22.56
N ASP A 422 5.98 21.34 22.34
CA ASP A 422 5.96 20.15 21.50
C ASP A 422 5.39 18.93 22.24
N GLY A 423 4.82 19.15 23.43
CA GLY A 423 4.25 18.15 24.33
C GLY A 423 5.23 17.70 25.41
N THR A 424 6.50 18.09 25.32
CA THR A 424 7.52 17.70 26.30
C THR A 424 7.27 18.32 27.67
N MET A 425 6.89 19.61 27.73
CA MET A 425 6.63 20.26 29.02
C MET A 425 5.37 19.70 29.67
N LEU A 426 4.30 19.50 28.88
CA LEU A 426 3.09 18.85 29.37
C LEU A 426 3.40 17.44 29.88
N ALA A 427 4.15 16.64 29.13
CA ALA A 427 4.48 15.28 29.53
C ALA A 427 5.31 15.26 30.83
N GLY A 428 6.26 16.17 31.00
CA GLY A 428 6.99 16.32 32.26
C GLY A 428 6.06 16.66 33.45
N PHE A 429 5.09 17.55 33.23
CA PHE A 429 4.07 17.86 34.23
C PHE A 429 3.17 16.65 34.57
N LEU A 430 2.72 15.89 33.57
CA LEU A 430 1.87 14.72 33.76
C LEU A 430 2.59 13.56 34.46
N LEU A 431 3.87 13.36 34.19
CA LEU A 431 4.66 12.27 34.77
C LEU A 431 5.17 12.57 36.18
N GLY A 432 5.33 13.85 36.54
CA GLY A 432 5.81 14.25 37.86
C GLY A 432 7.24 13.77 38.15
N ASP A 433 7.47 13.29 39.36
CA ASP A 433 8.74 12.68 39.76
C ASP A 433 8.80 11.18 39.41
N GLU A 434 10.00 10.58 39.52
CA GLU A 434 10.18 9.15 39.22
C GLU A 434 9.34 8.23 40.12
N ALA A 435 9.02 8.66 41.35
CA ALA A 435 8.15 7.92 42.24
C ALA A 435 6.70 7.90 41.74
N HIS A 436 6.20 9.05 41.26
CA HIS A 436 4.89 9.18 40.65
C HIS A 436 4.79 8.36 39.37
N ARG A 437 5.78 8.50 38.48
CA ARG A 437 5.88 7.71 37.25
C ARG A 437 5.86 6.21 37.52
N SER A 438 6.60 5.74 38.53
CA SER A 438 6.62 4.32 38.92
C SER A 438 5.25 3.82 39.40
N ARG A 439 4.49 4.64 40.14
CA ARG A 439 3.11 4.34 40.53
C ARG A 439 2.17 4.24 39.32
N LEU A 440 2.27 5.19 38.39
CA LEU A 440 1.47 5.18 37.15
C LEU A 440 1.76 3.93 36.30
N ALA A 441 3.03 3.53 36.23
CA ALA A 441 3.45 2.30 35.55
C ALA A 441 2.78 1.08 36.20
N LEU A 442 2.91 0.93 37.52
CA LEU A 442 2.29 -0.16 38.27
C LEU A 442 0.78 -0.24 38.05
N ARG A 443 0.09 0.91 38.07
CA ARG A 443 -1.36 1.00 37.82
C ARG A 443 -1.72 0.53 36.41
N SER A 444 -0.93 0.90 35.41
CA SER A 444 -1.11 0.39 34.04
C SER A 444 -1.03 -1.13 33.97
N TYR A 445 -0.04 -1.73 34.63
CA TYR A 445 0.09 -3.20 34.74
C TYR A 445 -1.11 -3.84 35.44
N GLN A 446 -1.60 -3.25 36.53
CA GLN A 446 -2.80 -3.72 37.25
C GLN A 446 -4.05 -3.70 36.36
N HIS A 447 -4.16 -2.73 35.46
CA HIS A 447 -5.22 -2.63 34.46
C HIS A 447 -4.97 -3.47 33.20
N ARG A 448 -4.06 -4.46 33.26
CA ARG A 448 -3.71 -5.39 32.16
C ARG A 448 -3.12 -4.71 30.92
N TRP A 449 -2.49 -3.54 31.09
CA TRP A 449 -1.61 -2.95 30.09
C TRP A 449 -0.18 -3.36 30.38
N TYR A 450 0.30 -4.38 29.66
CA TYR A 450 1.66 -4.91 29.78
C TYR A 450 2.23 -5.23 28.41
N ARG A 451 3.56 -5.21 28.28
CA ARG A 451 4.25 -5.72 27.09
C ARG A 451 4.37 -7.24 27.18
N PRO A 452 4.22 -7.98 26.06
CA PRO A 452 4.53 -9.40 26.03
C PRO A 452 6.00 -9.61 26.43
N LEU A 453 6.26 -10.54 27.35
CA LEU A 453 7.63 -10.99 27.62
C LEU A 453 8.15 -11.68 26.35
N SER A 454 9.35 -11.33 25.90
CA SER A 454 10.01 -12.00 24.78
C SER A 454 10.07 -13.51 25.05
N PRO A 455 9.55 -14.38 24.17
CA PRO A 455 9.75 -15.82 24.32
C PRO A 455 11.24 -16.09 24.15
N ARG A 456 11.96 -16.30 25.26
CA ARG A 456 13.33 -16.83 25.20
C ARG A 456 13.25 -18.24 24.61
N LYS A 457 14.17 -18.56 23.69
CA LYS A 457 14.32 -19.92 23.12
C LYS A 457 14.44 -20.90 24.28
N GLN A 458 13.42 -21.74 24.48
CA GLN A 458 13.43 -22.81 25.46
C GLN A 458 14.59 -23.77 25.18
N SER A 459 15.56 -23.85 26.08
CA SER A 459 16.44 -24.99 26.24
C SER A 459 16.25 -25.57 27.64
N ASP A 460 16.09 -26.89 27.73
CA ASP A 460 15.56 -27.69 28.85
C ASP A 460 16.38 -27.69 30.17
N THR A 461 16.91 -26.56 30.63
CA THR A 461 17.68 -26.47 31.89
C THR A 461 17.11 -25.48 32.92
N ASP A 462 15.96 -24.86 32.65
CA ASP A 462 15.47 -23.67 33.38
C ASP A 462 14.46 -23.94 34.51
N CYS A 463 14.22 -25.19 34.93
CA CYS A 463 13.34 -25.41 36.10
C CYS A 463 13.96 -24.94 37.42
N VAL A 464 15.30 -25.00 37.57
CA VAL A 464 15.98 -24.62 38.82
C VAL A 464 16.30 -23.12 38.87
N LEU A 465 16.52 -22.48 37.71
CA LEU A 465 16.69 -21.03 37.62
C LEU A 465 15.36 -20.29 37.75
N ASN A 466 14.24 -20.86 37.29
CA ASN A 466 12.91 -20.27 37.50
C ASN A 466 12.50 -20.21 38.99
N ASP A 467 12.87 -21.20 39.80
CA ASP A 467 12.63 -21.16 41.26
C ASP A 467 13.54 -20.13 41.96
N ILE A 468 14.74 -19.88 41.42
CA ILE A 468 15.68 -18.87 41.93
C ILE A 468 15.25 -17.46 41.46
N GLU A 469 14.81 -17.27 40.22
CA GLU A 469 14.29 -15.99 39.71
C GLU A 469 12.97 -15.60 40.38
N GLN A 470 12.08 -16.55 40.67
CA GLN A 470 10.87 -16.27 41.43
C GLN A 470 11.18 -15.91 42.91
N SER A 471 12.26 -16.47 43.46
CA SER A 471 12.80 -16.08 44.78
C SER A 471 13.47 -14.69 44.75
N VAL A 472 14.15 -14.34 43.65
CA VAL A 472 14.82 -13.04 43.45
C VAL A 472 13.83 -11.92 43.12
N GLU A 473 12.78 -12.15 42.33
CA GLU A 473 11.70 -11.17 42.10
C GLU A 473 10.87 -10.92 43.36
N THR A 474 10.68 -11.95 44.20
CA THR A 474 10.02 -11.77 45.50
C THR A 474 10.93 -11.02 46.48
N ALA A 475 12.26 -11.22 46.42
CA ALA A 475 13.24 -10.51 47.24
C ALA A 475 13.54 -9.07 46.76
N ALA A 476 13.52 -8.81 45.44
CA ALA A 476 13.73 -7.47 44.86
C ALA A 476 12.53 -6.55 45.06
N ARG A 477 11.33 -7.12 45.26
CA ARG A 477 10.11 -6.38 45.59
C ARG A 477 10.08 -5.87 47.05
N ASP A 478 10.90 -6.45 47.94
CA ASP A 478 10.97 -6.08 49.36
C ASP A 478 12.20 -5.22 49.74
N TYR A 479 13.06 -4.82 48.78
CA TYR A 479 14.25 -4.00 49.07
C TYR A 479 14.47 -2.86 48.04
N VAL A 480 13.95 -1.69 48.37
CA VAL A 480 14.52 -0.38 48.02
C VAL A 480 14.58 0.38 49.35
N PRO A 481 15.77 0.79 49.85
CA PRO A 481 16.41 2.01 49.33
C PRO A 481 17.94 2.03 49.43
N GLU A 482 18.52 3.12 48.92
CA GLU A 482 19.94 3.52 48.93
C GLU A 482 20.73 3.06 47.71
N LEU A 483 20.95 3.99 46.78
CA LEU A 483 22.26 4.26 46.18
C LEU A 483 22.21 5.64 45.49
N GLN A 484 22.35 6.69 46.29
CA GLN A 484 23.14 7.85 45.91
C GLN A 484 24.62 7.56 46.26
N VAL A 485 25.54 8.22 45.55
CA VAL A 485 26.92 8.60 45.98
C VAL A 485 28.11 7.74 45.47
N GLN A 486 28.74 8.28 44.39
CA GLN A 486 30.19 8.60 44.17
C GLN A 486 31.27 7.62 43.64
N THR A 487 31.97 8.16 42.62
CA THR A 487 33.43 8.17 42.28
C THR A 487 34.11 6.88 41.74
N ARG A 488 35.05 6.89 40.75
CA ARG A 488 36.13 7.86 40.41
C ARG A 488 36.77 7.55 39.03
N VAL A 489 37.04 8.60 38.25
CA VAL A 489 38.27 9.00 37.49
C VAL A 489 39.10 7.97 36.68
N GLY A 490 39.31 8.28 35.38
CA GLY A 490 40.61 8.14 34.69
C GLY A 490 40.58 8.08 33.15
N GLY A 491 40.89 9.19 32.45
CA GLY A 491 41.39 9.15 31.06
C GLY A 491 41.00 10.31 30.13
N SER A 492 41.94 11.24 29.90
CA SER A 492 42.09 12.22 28.78
C SER A 492 40.90 13.12 28.38
N ALA A 493 40.99 14.42 28.71
CA ALA A 493 39.91 15.41 28.59
C ALA A 493 39.94 16.28 27.31
N GLU A 494 40.92 16.16 26.41
CA GLU A 494 41.03 17.08 25.25
C GLU A 494 40.50 16.49 23.93
N GLU A 495 40.39 15.16 23.77
CA GLU A 495 39.76 14.54 22.58
C GLU A 495 38.25 14.33 22.75
N ALA A 496 37.75 14.24 23.99
CA ALA A 496 36.33 14.06 24.28
C ALA A 496 35.52 15.34 23.99
N GLU A 497 36.08 16.53 24.25
CA GLU A 497 35.39 17.80 24.04
C GLU A 497 35.27 18.15 22.55
N GLU A 498 36.27 17.84 21.71
CA GLU A 498 36.19 18.05 20.25
C GLU A 498 35.23 17.07 19.56
N VAL A 499 35.18 15.81 20.01
CA VAL A 499 34.22 14.81 19.52
C VAL A 499 32.80 15.14 19.98
N GLU A 500 32.60 15.54 21.23
CA GLU A 500 31.28 15.90 21.77
C GLU A 500 30.74 17.21 21.15
N ILE A 501 31.62 18.17 20.80
CA ILE A 501 31.24 19.38 20.04
C ILE A 501 30.93 19.06 18.57
N LEU A 502 31.72 18.21 17.91
CA LEU A 502 31.46 17.77 16.53
C LEU A 502 30.21 16.89 16.43
N GLU A 503 29.96 16.04 17.43
CA GLU A 503 28.76 15.20 17.56
C GLU A 503 27.54 16.05 17.87
N ALA A 504 27.61 17.02 18.79
CA ALA A 504 26.54 17.98 19.03
C ALA A 504 26.23 18.84 17.80
N GLN A 505 27.24 19.22 17.01
CA GLN A 505 27.05 19.92 15.74
C GLN A 505 26.43 19.02 14.66
N ARG A 506 26.79 17.73 14.61
CA ARG A 506 26.21 16.74 13.69
C ARG A 506 24.76 16.40 14.06
N ASP A 507 24.48 16.27 15.36
CA ASP A 507 23.14 16.08 15.93
C ASP A 507 22.25 17.29 15.69
N HIS A 508 22.78 18.50 15.90
CA HIS A 508 22.08 19.73 15.57
C HIS A 508 21.81 19.82 14.08
N HIS A 509 22.77 19.44 13.22
CA HIS A 509 22.57 19.41 11.78
C HIS A 509 21.49 18.40 11.36
N LEU A 510 21.48 17.19 11.94
CA LEU A 510 20.50 16.14 11.63
C LEU A 510 19.09 16.53 12.11
N ARG A 511 18.96 17.09 13.33
CA ARG A 511 17.69 17.62 13.85
C ARG A 511 17.19 18.79 13.02
N VAL A 512 18.06 19.70 12.59
CA VAL A 512 17.70 20.80 11.68
C VAL A 512 17.29 20.27 10.29
N GLN A 513 17.91 19.21 9.78
CA GLN A 513 17.52 18.58 8.53
C GLN A 513 16.17 17.85 8.64
N LEU A 514 15.93 17.11 9.73
CA LEU A 514 14.64 16.47 10.00
C LEU A 514 13.55 17.53 10.23
N GLN A 515 13.82 18.58 11.00
CA GLN A 515 12.89 19.70 11.17
C GLN A 515 12.65 20.44 9.85
N LYS A 516 13.65 20.64 8.99
CA LYS A 516 13.45 21.20 7.63
C LYS A 516 12.63 20.26 6.75
N HIS A 517 12.89 18.96 6.80
CA HIS A 517 12.14 17.95 6.06
C HIS A 517 10.67 17.94 6.50
N PHE A 518 10.41 17.88 7.80
CA PHE A 518 9.06 17.96 8.36
C PHE A 518 8.41 19.34 8.17
N ALA A 519 9.18 20.43 8.15
CA ALA A 519 8.67 21.77 7.85
C ALA A 519 8.24 21.96 6.37
N GLN A 520 8.87 21.24 5.43
CA GLN A 520 8.43 21.21 4.03
C GLN A 520 7.01 20.64 3.90
N PHE A 521 6.64 19.68 4.76
CA PHE A 521 5.28 19.15 4.84
C PHE A 521 4.31 20.02 5.65
N ARG A 522 4.81 20.92 6.50
CA ARG A 522 3.98 21.92 7.22
C ARG A 522 3.56 23.10 6.34
N HIS A 523 4.30 23.43 5.27
CA HIS A 523 4.06 24.62 4.45
C HIS A 523 3.19 24.45 3.18
N ILE A 524 2.64 23.25 2.91
CA ILE A 524 1.79 23.05 1.73
C ILE A 524 0.41 23.75 1.84
N ASN A 525 -0.01 24.21 3.03
CA ASN A 525 -1.33 24.84 3.20
C ASN A 525 -1.36 26.32 3.64
N ALA A 526 -0.22 27.02 3.74
CA ALA A 526 -0.21 28.44 4.12
C ALA A 526 -0.08 29.41 2.92
N SER A 527 0.64 29.05 1.86
CA SER A 527 0.90 29.98 0.74
C SER A 527 -0.17 29.96 -0.37
N ASN A 528 -0.98 28.92 -0.45
CA ASN A 528 -2.09 28.84 -1.42
C ASN A 528 -3.40 29.47 -0.91
N VAL A 529 -3.52 29.75 0.38
CA VAL A 529 -4.68 30.45 0.95
C VAL A 529 -4.51 31.96 0.89
N GLU A 530 -3.28 32.49 1.00
CA GLU A 530 -3.03 33.93 0.88
C GLU A 530 -2.93 34.40 -0.58
N LYS A 531 -2.46 33.58 -1.53
CA LYS A 531 -2.48 33.93 -2.95
C LYS A 531 -3.89 33.94 -3.56
N LYS A 532 -4.85 33.18 -3.02
CA LYS A 532 -6.26 33.22 -3.43
C LYS A 532 -7.06 34.38 -2.80
N ARG A 533 -6.59 34.97 -1.70
CA ARG A 533 -7.19 36.20 -1.14
C ARG A 533 -6.69 37.48 -1.81
N ALA A 534 -5.47 37.49 -2.34
CA ALA A 534 -4.94 38.63 -3.07
C ALA A 534 -5.48 38.75 -4.52
N SER A 535 -6.00 37.68 -5.12
CA SER A 535 -6.58 37.71 -6.48
C SER A 535 -8.06 38.12 -6.55
N ASN A 536 -8.76 38.19 -5.41
CA ASN A 536 -10.20 38.54 -5.36
C ASN A 536 -10.45 39.99 -4.91
N LEU A 537 -9.43 40.85 -4.96
CA LEU A 537 -9.56 42.31 -4.76
C LEU A 537 -9.30 43.12 -6.02
N TYR A 538 -9.08 42.46 -7.16
CA TYR A 538 -9.10 43.07 -8.50
C TYR A 538 -9.75 42.10 -9.49
N THR A 539 -11.07 41.98 -9.37
CA THR A 539 -12.09 41.67 -10.39
C THR A 539 -13.43 41.96 -9.76
#